data_AF-A0A6A0HFJ4-F1
#
_entry.id   AF-A0A6A0HFJ4-F1
#
_cell.length_a   1.000
_cell.length_b   1.000
_cell.length_c   1.000
_cell.angle_alpha   90.00
_cell.angle_beta   90.00
_cell.angle_gamma   90.00
#
_symmetry.space_group_name_H-M   'P 1'
#
loop_
_entity.id
_entity.type
_entity.pdbx_description
1 polymer ?
#
loop_
_entity_poly.entity_id
_entity_poly.type
_entity_poly.pdbx_seq_one_letter_code
_entity_poly.pdbx_strand_id
1 'polypeptide(L)' 'MKADVETDLNDELLPEYDETLLRNGVRGKYVQRLEHSGSNLILLDPDVAAAFPNAEAVNEALRLLMKIAQTSLVHAHSAP' A
#
# COMPACT_ATOMS: atom_id res chain seq x y z
N MET A 1 -28.28 4.19 31.50
CA MET A 1 -27.36 5.26 31.94
C MET A 1 -26.30 5.36 30.85
N LYS A 2 -26.36 6.41 30.01
CA LYS A 2 -25.34 6.65 28.98
C LYS A 2 -24.18 7.34 29.68
N ALA A 3 -22.98 6.78 29.57
CA ALA A 3 -21.78 7.46 30.01
C ALA A 3 -21.46 8.53 28.96
N ASP A 4 -21.69 9.79 29.31
CA ASP A 4 -21.05 10.91 28.62
C ASP A 4 -19.56 10.82 28.95
N VAL A 5 -18.79 10.31 28.00
CA VAL A 5 -17.34 10.40 28.04
C VAL A 5 -17.02 11.79 27.48
N GLU A 6 -16.88 12.78 28.36
CA GLU A 6 -16.24 14.05 28.04
C GLU A 6 -14.76 13.78 27.73
N THR A 7 -14.47 13.44 26.48
CA THR A 7 -13.11 13.59 25.95
C THR A 7 -12.93 15.04 25.59
N ASP A 8 -11.99 15.69 26.28
CA ASP A 8 -11.45 17.02 26.03
C ASP A 8 -10.75 17.08 24.65
N LEU A 9 -11.52 16.93 23.58
CA LEU A 9 -11.05 16.97 22.18
C LEU A 9 -10.69 18.40 21.74
N ASN A 10 -11.01 19.38 22.57
CA ASN A 10 -10.89 20.80 22.23
C ASN A 10 -9.46 21.32 22.40
N ASP A 11 -8.64 20.68 23.22
CA ASP A 11 -7.31 21.20 23.57
C ASP A 11 -6.17 20.75 22.63
N GLU A 12 -6.43 19.83 21.69
CA GLU A 12 -5.43 19.33 20.72
C GLU A 12 -5.72 19.72 19.25
N LEU A 13 -6.87 20.30 18.95
CA LEU A 13 -7.21 20.73 17.59
C LEU A 13 -6.48 22.03 17.24
N LEU A 14 -5.74 22.03 16.13
CA LEU A 14 -5.14 23.26 15.61
C LEU A 14 -6.24 24.25 15.22
N PRO A 15 -6.05 25.57 15.43
CA PRO A 15 -7.07 26.59 15.15
C PRO A 15 -7.60 26.60 13.71
N GLU A 16 -6.84 26.09 12.75
CA GLU A 16 -7.23 25.98 11.34
C GLU A 16 -8.24 24.85 11.07
N TYR A 17 -8.42 23.92 12.01
CA TYR A 17 -9.35 22.80 11.88
C TYR A 17 -10.62 23.02 12.70
N ASP A 18 -11.75 23.01 12.00
CA ASP A 18 -13.08 22.96 12.61
C ASP A 18 -13.44 21.50 12.93
N GLU A 19 -13.89 21.23 14.16
CA GLU A 19 -14.44 19.94 14.59
C GLU A 19 -15.51 19.38 13.63
N THR A 20 -16.28 20.25 12.97
CA THR A 20 -17.34 19.83 12.03
C THR A 20 -16.77 19.07 10.83
N LEU A 21 -15.51 19.30 10.47
CA LEU A 21 -14.81 18.61 9.39
C LEU A 21 -14.54 17.14 9.74
N LEU A 22 -14.29 16.85 11.02
CA LEU A 22 -13.97 15.51 11.49
C LEU A 22 -15.23 14.65 11.73
N ARG A 23 -16.36 15.29 12.04
CA ARG A 23 -17.64 14.59 12.30
C ARG A 23 -18.21 13.88 11.07
N ASN A 24 -17.86 14.35 9.86
CA ASN A 24 -18.40 13.83 8.59
C ASN A 24 -17.42 12.91 7.83
N GLY A 25 -16.46 12.30 8.54
CA GLY A 25 -15.51 11.35 7.95
C GLY A 25 -16.21 10.10 7.40
N VAL A 26 -16.12 9.87 6.09
CA VAL A 26 -16.61 8.63 5.46
C VAL A 26 -15.48 7.59 5.42
N ARG A 27 -15.63 6.51 6.17
CA ARG A 27 -14.69 5.37 6.12
C ARG A 27 -14.61 4.84 4.69
N GLY A 28 -13.40 4.75 4.15
CA GLY A 28 -13.16 4.20 2.82
C GLY A 28 -13.61 5.08 1.64
N LYS A 29 -13.79 6.39 1.84
CA LYS A 29 -14.25 7.37 0.81
C LYS A 29 -13.57 7.23 -0.56
N TYR A 30 -12.31 6.78 -0.60
CA TYR A 30 -11.52 6.63 -1.83
C TYR A 30 -11.05 5.21 -2.11
N VAL A 31 -11.53 4.21 -1.36
CA VAL A 31 -11.13 2.80 -1.55
C VAL A 31 -11.45 2.35 -2.97
N GLN A 32 -12.66 2.67 -3.44
CA GLN A 32 -13.08 2.35 -4.80
C GLN A 32 -12.18 2.98 -5.87
N ARG A 33 -11.64 4.18 -5.64
CA ARG A 33 -10.67 4.81 -6.57
C ARG A 33 -9.36 4.03 -6.61
N LEU A 34 -8.87 3.58 -5.46
CA LEU A 34 -7.64 2.80 -5.35
C LEU A 34 -7.78 1.42 -6.01
N GLU A 35 -8.96 0.81 -5.89
CA GLU A 35 -9.31 -0.45 -6.57
C GLU A 35 -9.34 -0.28 -8.09
N HIS A 36 -10.03 0.77 -8.60
CA HIS A 36 -10.16 1.03 -10.04
C HIS A 36 -8.89 1.55 -10.70
N SER A 37 -8.02 2.23 -9.95
CA SER A 37 -6.70 2.63 -10.46
C SER A 37 -5.73 1.46 -10.60
N GLY A 38 -6.15 0.23 -10.25
CA GLY A 38 -5.37 -0.99 -10.43
C GLY A 38 -4.10 -1.03 -9.58
N SER A 39 -4.06 -0.25 -8.49
CA SER A 39 -2.89 -0.20 -7.62
C SER A 39 -2.93 -1.37 -6.65
N ASN A 40 -2.49 -2.55 -7.12
CA ASN A 40 -2.24 -3.67 -6.22
C ASN A 40 -0.98 -3.34 -5.38
N LEU A 41 -1.20 -2.66 -4.25
CA LEU A 41 -0.14 -2.27 -3.33
C LEU A 41 0.34 -3.51 -2.57
N ILE A 42 1.60 -3.87 -2.79
CA ILE A 42 2.27 -4.96 -2.09
C ILE A 42 3.30 -4.31 -1.18
N LEU A 43 3.18 -4.57 0.13
CA LEU A 43 4.18 -4.17 1.09
C LEU A 43 5.39 -5.09 0.96
N LEU A 44 6.56 -4.51 0.74
CA LEU A 44 7.83 -5.24 0.77
C LEU A 44 8.34 -5.33 2.20
N ASP A 45 9.05 -6.42 2.51
CA ASP A 45 9.78 -6.53 3.77
C ASP A 45 10.86 -5.43 3.87
N PRO A 46 11.21 -4.97 5.08
CA PRO A 46 12.09 -3.81 5.26
C PRO A 46 13.47 -3.93 4.63
N ASP A 47 14.05 -5.13 4.64
CA ASP A 47 15.33 -5.45 4.03
C ASP A 47 15.27 -5.37 2.50
N VAL A 48 14.19 -5.88 1.90
CA VAL A 48 13.95 -5.77 0.46
C VAL A 48 13.73 -4.32 0.06
N ALA A 49 12.91 -3.57 0.81
CA ALA A 49 12.68 -2.15 0.57
C ALA A 49 13.97 -1.32 0.67
N ALA A 50 14.89 -1.68 1.57
CA ALA A 50 16.18 -1.01 1.69
C ALA A 50 17.12 -1.28 0.49
N ALA A 51 16.96 -2.44 -0.17
CA ALA A 51 17.77 -2.82 -1.32
C ALA A 51 17.34 -2.14 -2.64
N PHE A 52 16.08 -1.71 -2.75
CA PHE A 52 15.54 -1.13 -3.99
C PHE A 52 15.05 0.32 -3.78
N PRO A 53 15.53 1.28 -4.58
CA PRO A 53 15.19 2.70 -4.38
C PRO A 53 13.77 3.07 -4.79
N ASN A 54 13.12 2.29 -5.66
CA ASN A 54 11.75 2.54 -6.12
C ASN A 54 11.10 1.28 -6.74
N ALA A 55 9.81 1.40 -7.08
CA ALA A 55 9.03 0.32 -7.67
C ALA A 55 9.50 -0.10 -9.08
N GLU A 56 10.11 0.81 -9.85
CA GLU A 56 10.65 0.48 -11.17
C GLU A 56 11.80 -0.52 -11.05
N ALA A 57 12.76 -0.26 -10.15
CA ALA A 57 13.89 -1.15 -9.89
C ALA A 57 13.46 -2.55 -9.42
N VAL A 58 12.45 -2.64 -8.54
CA VAL A 58 11.88 -3.92 -8.10
C VAL A 58 11.27 -4.68 -9.28
N ASN A 59 10.47 -4.00 -10.10
CA ASN A 59 9.79 -4.63 -11.23
C ASN A 59 10.77 -5.11 -12.30
N GLU A 60 11.85 -4.37 -12.56
CA GLU A 60 12.89 -4.80 -13.49
C GLU A 60 13.60 -6.07 -13.00
N ALA A 61 13.97 -6.12 -11.72
CA ALA A 61 14.59 -7.30 -11.12
C ALA A 61 13.69 -8.54 -11.20
N LEU A 62 12.41 -8.39 -10.86
CA LEU A 62 11.43 -9.49 -10.94
C LEU A 62 11.23 -9.96 -12.40
N ARG A 63 11.15 -9.03 -13.36
CA ARG A 63 11.06 -9.39 -14.80
C ARG A 63 12.29 -10.15 -15.29
N LEU A 64 13.50 -9.79 -14.81
CA LEU A 64 14.71 -10.53 -15.14
C LEU A 64 14.64 -11.96 -14.60
N LEU A 65 14.22 -12.13 -13.35
CA LEU A 65 14.03 -13.46 -12.75
C LEU A 65 13.01 -14.30 -13.52
N MET A 66 11.90 -13.70 -13.97
CA MET A 66 10.92 -14.39 -14.83
C MET A 66 11.54 -14.89 -16.13
N LYS A 67 12.37 -14.09 -16.80
CA LYS A 67 13.06 -14.49 -18.04
C LYS A 67 14.03 -15.65 -17.81
N ILE A 68 14.78 -15.60 -16.71
CA ILE A 68 15.71 -16.67 -16.32
C ILE A 68 14.91 -17.96 -16.07
N ALA A 69 13.86 -17.88 -15.26
CA ALA A 69 13.01 -19.03 -14.95
C ALA A 69 12.40 -19.65 -16.21
N GLN A 70 11.88 -18.84 -17.14
CA GLN A 70 11.37 -19.32 -18.43
C GLN A 70 12.45 -20.05 -19.24
N THR A 71 13.67 -19.50 -19.29
CA THR A 71 14.79 -20.10 -20.03
C THR A 71 15.23 -21.44 -19.44
N SER A 72 15.28 -21.53 -18.10
CA SER A 72 15.60 -22.77 -17.38
C SER A 72 14.52 -23.84 -17.56
N LEU A 73 13.24 -23.46 -17.59
CA LEU A 73 12.13 -24.38 -17.87
C LEU A 73 12.19 -24.93 -19.31
N VAL A 74 12.55 -24.09 -20.29
CA VAL A 74 12.76 -24.54 -21.67
C VAL A 74 13.92 -25.53 -21.76
N HIS A 75 15.03 -25.29 -21.07
CA HIS A 75 16.16 -26.24 -21.01
C HIS A 75 15.77 -27.56 -20.32
N ALA A 76 14.97 -27.53 -19.26
CA ALA A 76 14.50 -28.75 -18.58
C ALA A 76 13.57 -29.61 -19.46
N HIS A 77 12.82 -29.00 -20.39
CA HIS A 77 11.95 -29.71 -21.32
C HIS A 77 12.66 -30.19 -22.61
N SER A 78 13.89 -29.74 -22.86
CA SER A 78 14.67 -30.07 -24.06
C SER A 78 15.91 -30.92 -23.82
N ALA A 79 16.10 -31.44 -22.60
CA ALA A 79 17.08 -32.49 -22.33
C ALA A 79 16.51 -33.88 -22.72
N PRO A 80 17.27 -34.71 -23.47
CA PRO A 80 16.86 -36.06 -23.88
C PRO A 80 16.89 -37.08 -22.74
#